data_AF-A0A0P0W8Y6-F1
#
_entry.id   AF-A0A0P0W8Y6-F1
#
_cell.length_a   1.000
_cell.length_b   1.000
_cell.length_c   1.000
_cell.angle_alpha   90.00
_cell.angle_beta   90.00
_cell.angle_gamma   90.00
#
_symmetry.space_group_name_H-M   'P 1'
#
loop_
_entity.id
_entity.type
_entity.pdbx_description
1 polymer ?
#
loop_
_entity_poly.entity_id
_entity_poly.type
_entity_poly.pdbx_seq_one_letter_code
_entity_poly.pdbx_strand_id
1 'polypeptide(L)'
;MVERAEKLKDDVRTMFETCDSTEGRLQLVDAIQHLGIDHLFKEEIEYSLSEINASEFISSSLHDVALRWDESATAFLPEYIKKFYSALLKTFKEFEIHVEDDGQYRIDHTKKARGRKNRGDVVSTVECYMNENKVTSEGAFTKIDLMIEDEWRTINQALCEHRELLPAVQQVLNLAICATFFYGKRKDAYTFSTHLQETVESLFVRPVSI
;
A
#
# COMPACT_ATOMS: atom_id res chain seq x y z
N MET A 1 -20.83 -27.36 -6.34
CA MET A 1 -19.91 -26.24 -5.99
C MET A 1 -19.26 -25.64 -7.24
N VAL A 2 -18.67 -26.45 -8.13
CA VAL A 2 -18.01 -25.97 -9.37
C VAL A 2 -18.94 -25.12 -10.26
N GLU A 3 -20.16 -25.60 -10.56
CA GLU A 3 -21.11 -24.87 -11.42
C GLU A 3 -21.47 -23.47 -10.90
N ARG A 4 -21.56 -23.30 -9.57
CA ARG A 4 -21.81 -21.98 -8.96
C ARG A 4 -20.61 -21.05 -9.09
N ALA A 5 -19.39 -21.60 -9.01
CA ALA A 5 -18.16 -20.82 -9.16
C ALA A 5 -17.98 -20.34 -10.60
N GLU A 6 -18.21 -21.21 -11.58
CA GLU A 6 -18.17 -20.83 -13.01
C GLU A 6 -19.25 -19.78 -13.33
N LYS A 7 -20.48 -19.97 -12.85
CA LYS A 7 -21.54 -18.97 -13.02
C LYS A 7 -21.15 -17.60 -12.46
N LEU A 8 -20.58 -17.57 -11.24
CA LEU A 8 -20.15 -16.31 -10.63
C LEU A 8 -18.99 -15.68 -11.42
N LYS A 9 -18.11 -16.49 -11.99
CA LYS A 9 -17.03 -16.01 -12.85
C LYS A 9 -17.59 -15.34 -14.11
N ASP A 10 -18.59 -15.94 -14.74
CA ASP A 10 -19.27 -15.36 -15.91
C ASP A 10 -20.02 -14.07 -15.55
N ASP A 11 -20.72 -14.03 -14.41
CA ASP A 11 -21.39 -12.83 -13.92
C ASP A 11 -20.38 -11.67 -13.75
N VAL A 12 -19.19 -11.92 -13.17
CA VAL A 12 -18.13 -10.91 -13.01
C VAL A 12 -17.58 -10.45 -14.37
N ARG A 13 -17.41 -11.34 -15.35
CA ARG A 13 -17.02 -10.94 -16.72
C ARG A 13 -18.05 -10.04 -17.37
N THR A 14 -19.32 -10.39 -17.27
CA THR A 14 -20.41 -9.54 -17.76
C THR A 14 -20.42 -8.17 -17.05
N MET A 15 -20.04 -8.10 -15.77
CA MET A 15 -19.88 -6.81 -15.09
C MET A 15 -18.77 -5.95 -15.70
N PHE A 16 -17.64 -6.52 -16.14
CA PHE A 16 -16.61 -5.77 -16.87
C PHE A 16 -17.13 -5.22 -18.21
N GLU A 17 -17.85 -6.05 -18.96
CA GLU A 17 -18.39 -5.67 -20.28
C GLU A 17 -19.50 -4.62 -20.19
N THR A 18 -20.34 -4.67 -19.15
CA THR A 18 -21.50 -3.78 -18.98
C THR A 18 -21.19 -2.51 -18.20
N CYS A 19 -19.99 -2.40 -17.61
CA CYS A 19 -19.61 -1.19 -16.88
C CYS A 19 -19.12 -0.11 -17.84
N ASP A 20 -19.98 0.89 -18.09
CA ASP A 20 -19.65 2.03 -18.96
C ASP A 20 -18.82 3.12 -18.24
N SER A 21 -18.89 3.16 -16.91
CA SER A 21 -18.24 4.21 -16.11
C SER A 21 -16.80 3.83 -15.72
N THR A 22 -15.86 4.75 -15.90
CA THR A 22 -14.48 4.63 -15.40
C THR A 22 -14.42 4.31 -13.90
N GLU A 23 -15.24 4.98 -13.09
CA GLU A 23 -15.32 4.77 -11.64
C GLU A 23 -15.73 3.33 -11.31
N GLY A 24 -16.83 2.84 -11.91
CA GLY A 24 -17.30 1.47 -11.68
C GLY A 24 -16.29 0.40 -12.11
N ARG A 25 -15.55 0.64 -13.21
CA ARG A 25 -14.47 -0.27 -13.64
C ARG A 25 -13.32 -0.29 -12.65
N LEU A 26 -12.87 0.88 -12.16
CA LEU A 26 -11.82 0.95 -11.14
C LEU A 26 -12.24 0.27 -9.85
N GLN A 27 -13.48 0.47 -9.40
CA GLN A 27 -14.03 -0.21 -8.23
C GLN A 27 -14.10 -1.73 -8.41
N LEU A 28 -14.43 -2.21 -9.63
CA LEU A 28 -14.46 -3.64 -9.93
C LEU A 28 -13.06 -4.25 -9.92
N VAL A 29 -12.07 -3.58 -10.55
CA VAL A 29 -10.67 -3.98 -10.51
C VAL A 29 -10.15 -4.02 -9.07
N ASP A 30 -10.40 -2.95 -8.31
CA ASP A 30 -10.01 -2.82 -6.90
C ASP A 30 -10.61 -3.95 -6.05
N ALA A 31 -11.90 -4.22 -6.20
CA ALA A 31 -12.58 -5.31 -5.49
C ALA A 31 -11.99 -6.68 -5.82
N ILE A 32 -11.71 -6.95 -7.10
CA ILE A 32 -11.14 -8.22 -7.57
C ILE A 32 -9.72 -8.42 -7.03
N GLN A 33 -8.90 -7.38 -7.04
CA GLN A 33 -7.54 -7.39 -6.48
C GLN A 33 -7.58 -7.57 -4.96
N HIS A 34 -8.48 -6.87 -4.26
CA HIS A 34 -8.66 -7.02 -2.81
C HIS A 34 -9.14 -8.42 -2.41
N LEU A 35 -9.92 -9.10 -3.26
CA LEU A 35 -10.34 -10.48 -3.06
C LEU A 35 -9.24 -11.51 -3.39
N GLY A 36 -8.12 -11.09 -3.98
CA GLY A 36 -7.00 -11.97 -4.38
C GLY A 36 -7.34 -12.93 -5.53
N ILE A 37 -8.33 -12.57 -6.35
CA ILE A 37 -8.83 -13.39 -7.48
C ILE A 37 -8.53 -12.76 -8.84
N ASP A 38 -7.69 -11.73 -8.89
CA ASP A 38 -7.21 -11.04 -10.10
C ASP A 38 -6.62 -12.00 -11.14
N HIS A 39 -5.94 -13.06 -10.68
CA HIS A 39 -5.38 -14.10 -11.56
C HIS A 39 -6.44 -14.82 -12.42
N LEU A 40 -7.72 -14.75 -12.05
CA LEU A 40 -8.84 -15.34 -12.79
C LEU A 40 -9.39 -14.42 -13.90
N PHE A 41 -9.04 -13.13 -13.88
CA PHE A 41 -9.60 -12.06 -14.72
C PHE A 41 -8.49 -11.15 -15.31
N LYS A 42 -7.31 -11.72 -15.60
CA LYS A 42 -6.14 -10.93 -16.03
C LYS A 42 -6.41 -10.13 -17.30
N GLU A 43 -7.04 -10.75 -18.29
CA GLU A 43 -7.34 -10.11 -19.58
C GLU A 43 -8.32 -8.95 -19.40
N GLU A 44 -9.35 -9.15 -18.58
CA GLU A 44 -10.38 -8.15 -18.28
C GLU A 44 -9.81 -6.97 -17.49
N ILE A 45 -8.93 -7.25 -16.52
CA ILE A 45 -8.21 -6.22 -15.74
C ILE A 45 -7.26 -5.43 -16.64
N GLU A 46 -6.41 -6.10 -17.42
CA GLU A 46 -5.47 -5.45 -18.33
C GLU A 46 -6.18 -4.59 -19.36
N TYR A 47 -7.27 -5.10 -19.95
CA TYR A 47 -8.11 -4.34 -20.88
C TYR A 47 -8.72 -3.12 -20.21
N SER A 48 -9.33 -3.28 -19.03
CA SER A 48 -9.93 -2.18 -18.28
C SER A 48 -8.92 -1.09 -17.95
N LEU A 49 -7.74 -1.47 -17.44
CA LEU A 49 -6.66 -0.53 -17.14
C LEU A 49 -6.14 0.18 -18.39
N SER A 50 -6.05 -0.54 -19.52
CA SER A 50 -5.63 0.05 -20.80
C SER A 50 -6.62 1.10 -21.32
N GLU A 51 -7.93 0.85 -21.21
CA GLU A 51 -8.97 1.82 -21.59
C GLU A 51 -9.00 3.02 -20.65
N ILE A 52 -8.87 2.78 -19.34
CA ILE A 52 -8.79 3.83 -18.32
C ILE A 52 -7.59 4.75 -18.59
N ASN A 53 -6.43 4.17 -18.89
CA ASN A 53 -5.20 4.91 -19.18
C ASN A 53 -5.28 5.67 -20.52
N ALA A 54 -5.99 5.11 -21.52
CA ALA A 54 -6.22 5.78 -22.80
C ALA A 54 -7.26 6.91 -22.72
N SER A 55 -8.18 6.87 -21.75
CA SER A 55 -9.18 7.94 -21.56
C SER A 55 -8.52 9.24 -21.08
N GLU A 56 -8.64 10.30 -21.88
CA GLU A 56 -8.19 11.64 -21.53
C GLU A 56 -8.89 12.09 -20.24
N PHE A 57 -8.09 12.55 -19.27
CA PHE A 57 -8.53 12.77 -17.89
C PHE A 57 -9.45 13.99 -17.79
N ILE A 58 -10.75 13.75 -17.52
CA ILE A 58 -11.75 14.82 -17.29
C ILE A 58 -12.42 14.68 -15.90
N SER A 59 -11.96 13.75 -15.03
CA SER A 59 -12.62 13.59 -13.73
C SER A 59 -12.27 14.74 -12.77
N SER A 60 -13.31 15.42 -12.27
CA SER A 60 -13.22 16.40 -11.19
C SER A 60 -13.31 15.75 -9.80
N SER A 61 -13.54 14.44 -9.73
CA SER A 61 -13.66 13.68 -8.49
C SER A 61 -12.28 13.31 -7.96
N LEU A 62 -11.89 13.87 -6.82
CA LEU A 62 -10.64 13.55 -6.11
C LEU A 62 -10.48 12.05 -5.85
N HIS A 63 -11.57 11.31 -5.65
CA HIS A 63 -11.55 9.85 -5.47
C HIS A 63 -10.99 9.14 -6.70
N ASP A 64 -11.44 9.50 -7.90
CA ASP A 64 -10.99 8.87 -9.15
C ASP A 64 -9.51 9.17 -9.43
N VAL A 65 -9.07 10.38 -9.11
CA VAL A 65 -7.67 10.80 -9.30
C VAL A 65 -6.75 10.06 -8.34
N ALA A 66 -7.19 9.91 -7.09
CA ALA A 66 -6.48 9.11 -6.09
C ALA A 66 -6.39 7.64 -6.52
N LEU A 67 -7.48 7.05 -7.02
CA LEU A 67 -7.48 5.67 -7.53
C LEU A 67 -6.42 5.42 -8.61
N ARG A 68 -6.17 6.41 -9.47
CA ARG A 68 -5.14 6.33 -10.53
C ARG A 68 -3.71 6.62 -10.07
N TRP A 69 -3.49 7.02 -8.81
CA TRP A 69 -2.19 7.53 -8.33
C TRP A 69 -1.65 8.65 -9.22
N ASP A 70 -2.51 9.58 -9.65
CA ASP A 70 -2.11 10.62 -10.58
C ASP A 70 -1.60 11.87 -9.84
N GLU A 71 -0.59 12.54 -10.40
CA GLU A 71 -0.02 13.78 -9.83
C GLU A 71 -1.04 14.93 -9.78
N SER A 72 -2.05 14.94 -10.65
CA SER A 72 -3.12 15.93 -10.66
C SER A 72 -3.99 15.89 -9.39
N ALA A 73 -4.01 14.78 -8.63
CA ALA A 73 -4.72 14.70 -7.35
C ALA A 73 -4.21 15.76 -6.37
N THR A 74 -2.94 16.17 -6.50
CA THR A 74 -2.34 17.22 -5.68
C THR A 74 -3.08 18.55 -5.78
N ALA A 75 -3.80 18.85 -6.87
CA ALA A 75 -4.57 20.08 -7.01
C ALA A 75 -5.77 20.15 -6.05
N PHE A 76 -6.30 19.00 -5.64
CA PHE A 76 -7.50 18.89 -4.80
C PHE A 76 -7.19 18.67 -3.32
N LEU A 77 -5.92 18.40 -2.98
CA LEU A 77 -5.52 18.10 -1.61
C LEU A 77 -5.19 19.38 -0.82
N PRO A 78 -5.51 19.44 0.49
CA PRO A 78 -4.98 20.46 1.39
C PRO A 78 -3.44 20.52 1.33
N GLU A 79 -2.88 21.72 1.47
CA GLU A 79 -1.44 21.97 1.29
C GLU A 79 -0.55 21.09 2.19
N TYR A 80 -1.04 20.72 3.39
CA TYR A 80 -0.33 19.84 4.31
C TYR A 80 -0.24 18.38 3.81
N ILE A 81 -1.22 17.90 3.02
CA ILE A 81 -1.24 16.55 2.45
C ILE A 81 -0.43 16.48 1.16
N LYS A 82 -0.40 17.54 0.34
CA LYS A 82 0.26 17.53 -0.97
C LYS A 82 1.70 17.02 -0.92
N LYS A 83 2.48 17.49 0.06
CA LYS A 83 3.88 17.07 0.25
C LYS A 83 3.99 15.56 0.50
N PHE A 84 3.09 15.03 1.33
CA PHE A 84 3.05 13.61 1.63
C PHE A 84 2.66 12.80 0.40
N TYR A 85 1.60 13.20 -0.30
CA TYR A 85 1.13 12.51 -1.50
C TYR A 85 2.18 12.50 -2.62
N SER A 86 2.88 13.62 -2.85
CA SER A 86 3.99 13.68 -3.82
C SER A 86 5.17 12.80 -3.41
N ALA A 87 5.56 12.78 -2.14
CA ALA A 87 6.60 11.89 -1.65
C ALA A 87 6.20 10.43 -1.84
N LEU A 88 4.93 10.12 -1.58
CA LEU A 88 4.37 8.79 -1.74
C LEU A 88 4.40 8.33 -3.20
N LEU A 89 3.87 9.14 -4.12
CA LEU A 89 3.91 8.88 -5.54
C LEU A 89 5.33 8.61 -6.04
N LYS A 90 6.28 9.43 -5.56
CA LYS A 90 7.69 9.24 -5.88
C LYS A 90 8.21 7.89 -5.38
N THR A 91 7.88 7.50 -4.15
CA THR A 91 8.28 6.19 -3.60
C THR A 91 7.68 5.02 -4.39
N PHE A 92 6.41 5.09 -4.80
CA PHE A 92 5.81 4.03 -5.63
C PHE A 92 6.44 3.95 -7.02
N LYS A 93 6.70 5.08 -7.68
CA LYS A 93 7.44 5.12 -8.96
C LYS A 93 8.84 4.51 -8.82
N GLU A 94 9.53 4.77 -7.70
CA GLU A 94 10.81 4.13 -7.40
C GLU A 94 10.66 2.61 -7.25
N PHE A 95 9.63 2.14 -6.52
CA PHE A 95 9.36 0.70 -6.41
C PHE A 95 9.04 0.04 -7.75
N GLU A 96 8.24 0.67 -8.62
CA GLU A 96 7.87 0.13 -9.92
C GLU A 96 9.11 -0.07 -10.81
N ILE A 97 10.00 0.93 -10.88
CA ILE A 97 11.30 0.82 -11.58
C ILE A 97 12.14 -0.34 -11.04
N HIS A 98 12.07 -0.59 -9.72
CA HIS A 98 12.84 -1.66 -9.07
C HIS A 98 12.20 -3.06 -9.20
N VAL A 99 10.89 -3.14 -9.42
CA VAL A 99 10.17 -4.42 -9.67
C VAL A 99 10.40 -4.90 -11.10
N GLU A 100 10.59 -4.01 -12.07
CA GLU A 100 10.91 -4.39 -13.46
C GLU A 100 12.34 -4.95 -13.61
N ASP A 101 13.25 -4.66 -12.68
CA ASP A 101 14.64 -5.16 -12.67
C ASP A 101 14.80 -6.46 -11.83
N ASP A 102 13.75 -7.31 -11.86
CA ASP A 102 13.58 -8.53 -11.04
C ASP A 102 14.75 -9.51 -11.18
N GLY A 103 15.54 -9.63 -10.10
CA GLY A 103 16.45 -10.76 -9.91
C GLY A 103 17.58 -10.52 -8.93
N GLN A 104 18.09 -9.29 -8.80
CA GLN A 104 19.37 -9.07 -8.13
C GLN A 104 19.28 -8.65 -6.64
N TYR A 105 18.14 -8.09 -6.21
CA TYR A 105 17.98 -7.55 -4.84
C TYR A 105 17.65 -8.61 -3.78
N ARG A 106 17.15 -9.80 -4.15
CA ARG A 106 16.72 -10.83 -3.17
C ARG A 106 17.86 -11.48 -2.36
N ILE A 107 19.13 -11.28 -2.73
CA ILE A 107 20.26 -12.02 -2.14
C ILE A 107 21.19 -11.14 -1.29
N ASP A 108 21.25 -9.82 -1.50
CA ASP A 108 22.30 -9.00 -0.86
C ASP A 108 21.91 -8.41 0.52
N HIS A 109 20.62 -8.19 0.81
CA HIS A 109 20.20 -7.69 2.13
C HIS A 109 20.31 -8.74 3.23
N THR A 110 20.25 -10.03 2.87
CA THR A 110 20.33 -11.15 3.81
C THR A 110 21.71 -11.28 4.45
N LYS A 111 22.76 -10.67 3.88
CA LYS A 111 24.11 -10.66 4.46
C LYS A 111 24.35 -9.54 5.47
N LYS A 112 23.57 -8.45 5.48
CA LYS A 112 23.82 -7.28 6.36
C LYS A 112 23.13 -7.33 7.71
N ALA A 113 22.08 -8.14 7.89
CA ALA A 113 21.27 -8.13 9.11
C ALA A 113 21.86 -8.91 10.30
N ARG A 114 23.03 -9.56 10.14
CA ARG A 114 23.76 -10.19 11.24
C ARG A 114 24.78 -9.22 11.86
N GLY A 115 24.28 -8.12 12.42
CA GLY A 115 24.95 -7.35 13.48
C GLY A 115 26.22 -6.56 13.14
N ARG A 116 26.55 -6.29 11.87
CA ARG A 116 27.64 -5.36 11.51
C ARG A 116 27.21 -4.42 10.39
N LYS A 117 26.91 -3.18 10.77
CA LYS A 117 26.75 -2.06 9.84
C LYS A 117 28.11 -1.72 9.23
N ASN A 118 28.19 -1.63 7.90
CA ASN A 118 29.41 -1.25 7.20
C ASN A 118 29.56 0.28 7.18
N ARG A 119 30.81 0.75 7.10
CA ARG A 119 31.17 2.17 7.00
C ARG A 119 30.66 2.71 5.65
N GLY A 120 29.42 3.20 5.62
CA GLY A 120 28.71 3.63 4.41
C GLY A 120 27.21 3.32 4.40
N ASP A 121 26.70 2.49 5.31
CA ASP A 121 25.26 2.24 5.41
C ASP A 121 24.51 3.48 5.94
N VAL A 122 23.34 3.77 5.36
CA VAL A 122 22.47 4.90 5.74
C VAL A 122 22.15 4.85 7.24
N VAL A 123 22.34 5.96 7.95
CA VAL A 123 22.07 6.08 9.40
C VAL A 123 20.59 5.83 9.66
N SER A 124 20.26 4.98 10.63
CA SER A 124 18.85 4.69 10.94
C SER A 124 18.24 5.81 11.77
N THR A 125 16.90 5.94 11.75
CA THR A 125 16.18 6.91 12.60
C THR A 125 16.53 6.74 14.08
N VAL A 126 16.73 5.50 14.53
CA VAL A 126 17.13 5.18 15.91
C VAL A 126 18.52 5.73 16.21
N GLU A 127 19.49 5.51 15.32
CA GLU A 127 20.86 6.01 15.50
C GLU A 127 20.93 7.54 15.46
N CYS A 128 20.19 8.19 14.55
CA CYS A 128 20.06 9.65 14.52
C CYS A 128 19.53 10.16 15.87
N TYR A 129 18.42 9.58 16.35
CA TYR A 129 17.80 9.99 17.60
C TYR A 129 18.74 9.79 18.80
N MET A 130 19.43 8.65 18.88
CA MET A 130 20.43 8.37 19.92
C MET A 130 21.55 9.40 19.93
N ASN A 131 22.08 9.75 18.75
CA ASN A 131 23.17 10.71 18.65
C ASN A 131 22.74 12.13 19.02
N GLU A 132 21.55 12.55 18.61
CA GLU A 132 21.00 13.88 18.89
C GLU A 132 20.62 14.07 20.36
N ASN A 133 19.98 13.06 20.97
CA ASN A 133 19.43 13.16 22.32
C ASN A 133 20.32 12.54 23.40
N LYS A 134 21.46 11.94 23.02
CA LYS A 134 22.40 11.25 23.91
C LYS A 134 21.73 10.16 24.77
N VAL A 135 20.80 9.43 24.17
CA VAL A 135 20.06 8.34 24.83
C VAL A 135 20.55 6.96 24.40
N THR A 136 20.19 5.94 25.17
CA THR A 136 20.38 4.53 24.77
C THR A 136 19.45 4.16 23.61
N SER A 137 19.73 3.04 22.95
CA SER A 137 18.85 2.49 21.90
C SER A 137 17.43 2.24 22.41
N GLU A 138 17.29 1.70 23.62
CA GLU A 138 15.98 1.47 24.25
C GLU A 138 15.20 2.77 24.48
N GLY A 139 15.89 3.83 24.94
CA GLY A 139 15.29 5.16 25.08
C GLY A 139 14.85 5.74 23.73
N ALA A 140 15.68 5.57 22.68
CA ALA A 140 15.34 6.00 21.33
C ALA A 140 14.13 5.24 20.76
N PHE A 141 14.10 3.92 20.88
CA PHE A 141 12.97 3.11 20.44
C PHE A 141 11.68 3.49 21.15
N THR A 142 11.72 3.66 22.48
CA THR A 142 10.55 4.06 23.27
C THR A 142 10.01 5.41 22.78
N LYS A 143 10.89 6.38 22.50
CA LYS A 143 10.45 7.67 21.99
C LYS A 143 9.87 7.58 20.58
N ILE A 144 10.50 6.82 19.69
CA ILE A 144 10.01 6.64 18.32
C ILE A 144 8.65 5.94 18.32
N ASP A 145 8.48 4.89 19.14
CA ASP A 145 7.19 4.19 19.29
C ASP A 145 6.09 5.16 19.78
N LEU A 146 6.41 6.04 20.74
CA LEU A 146 5.48 7.09 21.21
C LEU A 146 5.13 8.11 20.11
N MET A 147 6.11 8.50 19.29
CA MET A 147 5.86 9.41 18.16
C MET A 147 4.95 8.76 17.12
N ILE A 148 5.19 7.49 16.78
CA ILE A 148 4.35 6.74 15.83
C ILE A 148 2.91 6.63 16.36
N GLU A 149 2.72 6.32 17.65
CA GLU A 149 1.39 6.24 18.26
C GLU A 149 0.66 7.59 18.25
N ASP A 150 1.36 8.70 18.52
CA ASP A 150 0.79 10.04 18.50
C ASP A 150 0.35 10.45 17.08
N GLU A 151 1.18 10.17 16.07
CA GLU A 151 0.82 10.38 14.66
C GLU A 151 -0.35 9.49 14.24
N TRP A 152 -0.39 8.23 14.67
CA TRP A 152 -1.51 7.33 14.42
C TRP A 152 -2.83 7.84 15.02
N ARG A 153 -2.78 8.41 16.24
CA ARG A 153 -3.94 9.05 16.87
C ARG A 153 -4.39 10.29 16.09
N THR A 154 -3.45 11.09 15.60
CA THR A 154 -3.75 12.27 14.78
C THR A 154 -4.43 11.88 13.47
N ILE A 155 -3.95 10.82 12.79
CA ILE A 155 -4.59 10.27 11.60
C ILE A 155 -6.03 9.84 11.92
N ASN A 156 -6.23 9.04 12.97
CA ASN A 156 -7.57 8.58 13.35
C ASN A 156 -8.53 9.73 13.69
N GLN A 157 -8.03 10.77 14.38
CA GLN A 157 -8.82 11.96 14.67
C GLN A 157 -9.22 12.71 13.40
N ALA A 158 -8.26 12.96 12.49
CA ALA A 158 -8.53 13.63 11.23
C ALA A 158 -9.54 12.86 10.36
N LEU A 159 -9.49 11.52 10.35
CA LEU A 159 -10.45 10.68 9.64
C LEU A 159 -11.87 10.75 10.24
N CYS A 160 -11.98 10.98 11.55
CA CYS A 160 -13.28 11.23 12.20
C CYS A 160 -13.83 12.62 11.86
N GLU A 161 -12.97 13.63 11.79
CA GLU A 161 -13.36 15.03 11.53
C GLU A 161 -13.65 15.30 10.04
N HIS A 162 -12.92 14.64 9.13
CA HIS A 162 -12.98 14.85 7.69
C HIS A 162 -13.37 13.58 6.94
N ARG A 163 -14.48 12.95 7.35
CA ARG A 163 -14.93 11.67 6.80
C ARG A 163 -15.20 11.73 5.28
N GLU A 164 -15.53 12.90 4.77
CA GLU A 164 -15.69 13.19 3.34
C GLU A 164 -14.42 12.99 2.52
N LEU A 165 -13.24 13.09 3.14
CA LEU A 165 -11.96 12.85 2.48
C LEU A 165 -11.60 11.37 2.42
N LEU A 166 -12.33 10.48 3.11
CA LEU A 166 -12.02 9.03 3.16
C LEU A 166 -11.76 8.44 1.77
N PRO A 167 -12.59 8.65 0.73
CA PRO A 167 -12.34 8.05 -0.57
C PRO A 167 -11.02 8.49 -1.20
N ALA A 168 -10.54 9.69 -0.87
CA ALA A 168 -9.28 10.25 -1.38
C ALA A 168 -8.06 9.77 -0.60
N VAL A 169 -8.19 9.63 0.73
CA VAL A 169 -7.08 9.27 1.62
C VAL A 169 -7.01 7.77 1.91
N GLN A 170 -7.99 6.98 1.47
CA GLN A 170 -8.08 5.55 1.77
C GLN A 170 -6.81 4.80 1.38
N GLN A 171 -6.22 5.11 0.23
CA GLN A 171 -4.99 4.46 -0.22
C GLN A 171 -3.79 4.79 0.67
N VAL A 172 -3.66 6.06 1.07
CA VAL A 172 -2.63 6.51 2.01
C VAL A 172 -2.79 5.80 3.34
N LEU A 173 -4.03 5.67 3.82
CA LEU A 173 -4.36 4.94 5.04
C LEU A 173 -4.03 3.45 4.91
N ASN A 174 -4.40 2.82 3.79
CA ASN A 174 -4.09 1.42 3.52
C ASN A 174 -2.58 1.18 3.53
N LEU A 175 -1.77 2.10 2.98
CA LEU A 175 -0.32 1.99 3.05
C LEU A 175 0.22 2.13 4.48
N ALA A 176 -0.28 3.11 5.24
CA ALA A 176 0.10 3.29 6.63
C ALA A 176 -0.21 2.02 7.46
N ILE A 177 -1.37 1.40 7.21
CA ILE A 177 -1.77 0.12 7.81
C ILE A 177 -0.82 -0.99 7.34
N CYS A 178 -0.53 -1.11 6.04
CA CYS A 178 0.42 -2.09 5.51
C CYS A 178 1.79 -2.00 6.20
N ALA A 179 2.30 -0.80 6.46
CA ALA A 179 3.57 -0.61 7.18
C ALA A 179 3.55 -1.26 8.57
N THR A 180 2.40 -1.31 9.25
CA THR A 180 2.27 -2.00 10.55
C THR A 180 2.37 -3.52 10.43
N PHE A 181 2.00 -4.12 9.29
CA PHE A 181 2.21 -5.54 9.04
C PHE A 181 3.69 -5.86 8.82
N PHE A 182 4.40 -5.01 8.08
CA PHE A 182 5.82 -5.20 7.79
C PHE A 182 6.72 -4.92 9.00
N TYR A 183 6.44 -3.84 9.72
CA TYR A 183 7.35 -3.30 10.75
C TYR A 183 6.80 -3.36 12.18
N GLY A 184 5.58 -3.87 12.35
CA GLY A 184 4.95 -4.03 13.65
C GLY A 184 5.75 -4.92 14.59
N LYS A 185 5.68 -4.61 15.89
CA LYS A 185 6.42 -5.32 16.95
C LYS A 185 7.93 -5.36 16.71
N ARG A 186 8.48 -4.34 16.04
CA ARG A 186 9.91 -4.18 15.69
C ARG A 186 10.47 -5.33 14.84
N LYS A 187 9.61 -5.95 14.03
CA LYS A 187 10.03 -6.94 13.03
C LYS A 187 10.45 -6.22 11.75
N ASP A 188 11.33 -6.82 10.97
CA ASP A 188 11.60 -6.37 9.61
C ASP A 188 11.06 -7.43 8.65
N ALA A 189 9.73 -7.49 8.55
CA ALA A 189 9.04 -8.51 7.77
C ALA A 189 9.10 -8.22 6.26
N TYR A 190 9.55 -7.02 5.89
CA TYR A 190 9.86 -6.67 4.52
C TYR A 190 11.16 -7.35 4.06
N THR A 191 12.24 -7.22 4.83
CA THR A 191 13.52 -7.91 4.53
C THR A 191 13.45 -9.40 4.86
N PHE A 192 12.75 -9.77 5.93
CA PHE A 192 12.58 -11.14 6.42
C PHE A 192 11.12 -11.56 6.30
N SER A 193 10.70 -11.89 5.07
CA SER A 193 9.33 -12.30 4.75
C SER A 193 8.79 -13.48 5.57
N THR A 194 9.68 -14.28 6.18
CA THR A 194 9.29 -15.34 7.12
C THR A 194 8.45 -14.83 8.30
N HIS A 195 8.60 -13.55 8.68
CA HIS A 195 7.79 -12.91 9.71
C HIS A 195 6.33 -12.67 9.30
N LEU A 196 6.01 -12.69 8.00
CA LEU A 196 4.64 -12.56 7.49
C LEU A 196 3.95 -13.91 7.27
N GLN A 197 4.68 -15.02 7.30
CA GLN A 197 4.15 -16.34 6.92
C GLN A 197 2.87 -16.69 7.68
N GLU A 198 2.86 -16.57 9.00
CA GLU A 198 1.67 -16.88 9.83
C GLU A 198 0.47 -15.99 9.48
N THR A 199 0.72 -14.71 9.20
CA THR A 199 -0.33 -13.74 8.82
C THR A 199 -0.90 -14.08 7.45
N VAL A 200 -0.04 -14.34 6.47
CA VAL A 200 -0.45 -14.71 5.11
C VAL A 200 -1.22 -16.04 5.12
N GLU A 201 -0.73 -17.04 5.85
CA GLU A 201 -1.43 -18.31 6.02
C GLU A 201 -2.81 -18.12 6.66
N SER A 202 -2.91 -17.27 7.70
CA SER A 202 -4.19 -17.02 8.37
C SER A 202 -5.19 -16.25 7.51
N LEU A 203 -4.73 -15.34 6.65
CA LEU A 203 -5.60 -14.49 5.84
C LEU A 203 -6.04 -15.17 4.53
N PHE A 204 -5.16 -15.95 3.91
CA PHE A 204 -5.37 -16.43 2.53
C PHE A 204 -5.38 -17.97 2.39
N VAL A 205 -4.90 -18.72 3.38
CA VAL A 205 -4.76 -20.19 3.26
C VAL A 205 -5.70 -20.94 4.20
N ARG A 206 -5.81 -20.50 5.45
CA ARG A 206 -6.65 -21.16 6.47
C ARG A 206 -8.08 -20.66 6.35
N PRO A 207 -9.06 -21.55 6.09
CA PRO A 207 -10.46 -21.12 6.05
C PRO A 207 -10.91 -20.63 7.42
N VAL A 208 -11.68 -19.55 7.44
CA VAL A 208 -12.42 -19.13 8.63
C VAL A 208 -13.46 -20.21 8.94
N SER A 209 -13.45 -20.76 10.16
CA SER A 209 -14.50 -21.69 10.57
C SER A 209 -15.82 -20.93 10.71
N ILE A 210 -16.79 -21.27 9.87
CA ILE A 210 -18.16 -20.73 9.89
C ILE A 210 -19.07 -21.71 10.64
#